data_AF-A0A7G8EH43-F1
#
_entry.id   AF-A0A7G8EH43-F1
#
_cell.length_a   1.000
_cell.length_b   1.000
_cell.length_c   1.000
_cell.angle_alpha   90.00
_cell.angle_beta   90.00
_cell.angle_gamma   90.00
#
_symmetry.space_group_name_H-M   'P 1'
#
loop_
_entity.id
_entity.type
_entity.pdbx_description
1 polymer ?
#
loop_
_entity_poly.entity_id
_entity_poly.type
_entity_poly.pdbx_seq_one_letter_code
_entity_poly.pdbx_strand_id
1 'polypeptide(L)' 'MTTVQHTYRGIAYDPAQHERLSTQQVDHTYRGSHYEAPLQHQVADQNTVELHYRGSVYQHRQQQAKS' A
#
# COMPACT_ATOMS: atom_id res chain seq x y z
N MET A 1 -4.08 -19.29 -15.34
CA MET A 1 -4.05 -18.23 -14.32
C MET A 1 -4.89 -18.69 -13.15
N THR A 2 -4.28 -19.02 -12.02
CA THR A 2 -4.99 -19.46 -10.80
C THR A 2 -5.41 -18.23 -10.01
N THR A 3 -6.72 -17.96 -9.97
CA THR A 3 -7.30 -16.93 -9.10
C THR A 3 -7.16 -17.39 -7.65
N VAL A 4 -6.31 -16.71 -6.88
CA VAL A 4 -6.19 -16.95 -5.44
C VAL A 4 -7.48 -16.46 -4.80
N GLN A 5 -8.28 -17.37 -4.27
CA GLN A 5 -9.42 -17.00 -3.45
C GLN A 5 -8.90 -16.50 -2.11
N HIS A 6 -9.13 -15.22 -1.85
CA HIS A 6 -8.84 -14.61 -0.57
C HIS A 6 -10.04 -14.78 0.35
N THR A 7 -9.80 -14.95 1.65
CA THR A 7 -10.86 -15.00 2.66
C THR A 7 -10.54 -13.94 3.70
N TYR A 8 -11.51 -13.06 3.97
CA TYR A 8 -11.39 -12.04 5.01
C TYR A 8 -12.54 -12.20 6.00
N ARG A 9 -12.22 -12.34 7.29
CA ARG A 9 -13.20 -12.56 8.37
C ARG A 9 -14.15 -13.75 8.12
N GLY A 10 -13.68 -14.80 7.46
CA GLY A 10 -14.47 -16.00 7.16
C GLY A 10 -15.39 -15.90 5.94
N ILE A 11 -15.36 -14.77 5.21
CA ILE A 11 -16.14 -14.55 3.98
C ILE A 11 -15.18 -14.52 2.79
N ALA A 12 -15.60 -15.09 1.65
CA ALA A 12 -14.88 -15.00 0.41
C ALA A 12 -14.68 -13.52 0.04
N TYR A 13 -13.42 -13.13 -0.10
CA TYR A 13 -13.02 -11.77 -0.42
C TYR A 13 -12.88 -11.65 -1.93
N ASP A 14 -13.81 -10.92 -2.54
CA ASP A 14 -13.75 -10.53 -3.94
C ASP A 14 -13.40 -9.02 -4.04
N PRO A 15 -12.16 -8.67 -4.43
CA PRO A 15 -11.76 -7.27 -4.55
C PRO A 15 -12.56 -6.50 -5.61
N ALA A 16 -13.26 -7.18 -6.54
CA ALA A 16 -14.11 -6.52 -7.54
C ALA A 16 -15.47 -6.07 -6.97
N GLN A 17 -15.91 -6.63 -5.85
CA GLN A 17 -17.20 -6.31 -5.22
C GLN A 17 -17.12 -5.16 -4.22
N HIS A 18 -15.91 -4.74 -3.84
CA HIS A 18 -15.72 -3.66 -2.90
C HIS A 18 -15.72 -2.29 -3.59
N GLU A 19 -16.42 -1.34 -2.97
CA GLU A 19 -16.42 0.06 -3.40
C GLU A 19 -14.98 0.58 -3.46
N ARG A 20 -14.62 1.19 -4.59
CA ARG A 20 -13.30 1.80 -4.76
C ARG A 20 -13.28 3.15 -4.08
N LEU A 21 -12.22 3.39 -3.31
CA LEU A 21 -11.97 4.71 -2.74
C LEU A 21 -11.81 5.75 -3.85
N SER A 22 -12.27 6.97 -3.58
CA SER A 22 -12.22 8.07 -4.54
C SER A 22 -10.78 8.48 -4.87
N THR A 23 -10.57 8.83 -6.14
CA THR A 23 -9.34 9.48 -6.64
C THR A 23 -9.32 10.99 -6.40
N GLN A 24 -10.41 11.56 -5.88
CA GLN A 24 -10.49 12.99 -5.59
C GLN A 24 -9.53 13.36 -4.46
N GLN A 25 -8.81 14.48 -4.64
CA GLN A 25 -7.97 15.07 -3.61
C GLN A 25 -8.82 15.50 -2.42
N VAL A 26 -8.39 15.13 -1.22
CA VAL A 26 -8.98 15.59 0.04
C VAL A 26 -7.87 16.14 0.94
N ASP A 27 -8.20 17.11 1.78
CA ASP A 27 -7.28 17.64 2.79
C ASP A 27 -7.07 16.63 3.92
N HIS A 28 -5.81 16.39 4.26
CA HIS A 28 -5.39 15.53 5.36
C HIS A 28 -4.59 16.35 6.36
N THR A 29 -4.79 16.05 7.64
CA THR A 29 -3.99 16.65 8.72
C THR A 29 -3.18 15.56 9.43
N TYR A 30 -1.85 15.61 9.35
CA TYR A 30 -0.96 14.72 10.09
C TYR A 30 0.04 15.54 10.90
N ARG A 31 0.07 15.33 12.22
CA ARG A 31 0.96 16.05 13.16
C ARG A 31 0.89 17.59 13.03
N GLY A 32 -0.30 18.12 12.72
CA GLY A 32 -0.53 19.55 12.51
C GLY A 32 -0.11 20.07 11.12
N SER A 33 0.40 19.21 10.24
CA SER A 33 0.68 19.54 8.84
C SER A 33 -0.50 19.14 7.95
N HIS A 34 -0.92 20.08 7.08
CA HIS A 34 -1.92 19.83 6.06
C HIS A 34 -1.27 19.37 4.76
N TYR A 35 -1.91 18.41 4.08
CA TYR A 35 -1.49 17.96 2.76
C TYR A 35 -2.69 17.39 2.00
N GLU A 36 -2.68 17.53 0.68
CA GLU A 36 -3.72 16.97 -0.18
C GLU A 36 -3.26 15.64 -0.77
N ALA A 37 -4.10 14.61 -0.63
CA ALA A 37 -3.91 13.33 -1.26
C ALA A 37 -5.26 12.66 -1.54
N PRO A 38 -5.38 11.78 -2.55
CA PRO A 38 -6.57 10.97 -2.74
C PRO A 38 -6.76 9.97 -1.59
N LEU A 39 -8.02 9.57 -1.34
CA LEU A 39 -8.30 8.45 -0.43
C LEU A 39 -7.83 7.11 -1.00
N GLN A 40 -7.82 6.98 -2.33
CA GLN A 40 -7.28 5.81 -2.99
C GLN A 40 -5.76 5.74 -2.81
N HIS A 41 -5.29 4.65 -2.21
CA HIS A 41 -3.87 4.33 -2.15
C HIS A 41 -3.39 3.76 -3.49
N GLN A 42 -2.46 4.46 -4.15
CA GLN A 42 -1.74 3.93 -5.30
C GLN A 42 -0.47 3.24 -4.82
N VAL A 43 -0.16 2.08 -5.39
CA VAL A 43 1.11 1.41 -5.14
C VAL A 43 2.21 2.31 -5.70
N ALA A 44 3.17 2.70 -4.86
CA ALA A 44 4.32 3.45 -5.31
C ALA A 44 5.14 2.60 -6.32
N ASP A 45 5.52 3.19 -7.45
CA ASP A 45 6.36 2.53 -8.47
C ASP A 45 7.81 2.25 -7.99
N GLN A 46 8.12 2.58 -6.73
CA GLN A 46 9.44 2.37 -6.16
C GLN A 46 9.63 0.90 -5.77
N ASN A 47 10.32 0.18 -6.65
CA ASN A 47 10.66 -1.24 -6.45
C ASN A 47 11.75 -1.49 -5.39
N THR A 48 12.35 -0.43 -4.85
CA THR A 48 13.43 -0.47 -3.86
C THR A 48 13.08 0.43 -2.68
N VAL A 49 13.25 -0.08 -1.47
CA VAL A 49 13.13 0.69 -0.23
C VAL A 49 14.52 0.83 0.38
N GLU A 50 14.85 2.03 0.82
CA GLU A 50 16.06 2.29 1.59
C GLU A 50 15.85 1.85 3.04
N LEU A 51 16.66 0.90 3.52
CA LEU A 51 16.63 0.38 4.88
C LEU A 51 17.87 0.84 5.63
N HIS A 52 17.67 1.41 6.82
CA HIS A 52 18.74 1.82 7.71
C HIS A 52 18.85 0.80 8.85
N TYR A 53 19.90 0.00 8.87
CA TYR A 53 20.13 -1.01 9.91
C TYR A 53 21.55 -0.91 10.45
N ARG A 54 21.69 -0.72 11.77
CA ARG A 54 22.98 -0.58 12.48
C ARG A 54 23.94 0.44 11.84
N GLY A 55 23.40 1.60 11.44
CA GLY A 55 24.18 2.67 10.82
C GLY A 55 24.59 2.41 9.36
N SER A 56 24.13 1.31 8.76
CA SER A 56 24.35 0.99 7.35
C SER A 56 23.06 1.17 6.55
N VAL A 57 23.20 1.67 5.32
CA VAL A 57 22.08 1.90 4.40
C VAL A 57 22.07 0.80 3.34
N TYR A 58 20.93 0.15 3.17
CA TYR A 58 20.73 -0.95 2.23
C TYR A 58 19.58 -0.62 1.28
N GLN A 59 19.76 -0.86 0.00
CA GLN A 59 18.68 -0.81 -0.98
C GLN A 59 18.05 -2.19 -1.08
N HIS A 60 16.87 -2.35 -0.52
CA HIS A 60 16.17 -3.64 -0.50
C HIS A 60 15.07 -3.66 -1.57
N ARG A 61 15.14 -4.65 -2.47
CA ARG A 61 14.11 -4.85 -3.49
C ARG A 61 12.88 -5.47 -2.82
N GLN A 62 11.72 -4.82 -2.89
CA GLN A 62 10.50 -5.28 -2.20
C GLN A 62 10.10 -6.73 -2.55
N GLN A 63 10.49 -7.23 -3.73
CA GLN A 63 10.20 -8.60 -4.17
C GLN A 63 10.83 -9.71 -3.30
N GLN A 64 11.84 -9.40 -2.47
CA GLN A 64 12.50 -10.39 -1.61
C GLN A 64 11.84 -10.54 -0.22
N ALA A 65 10.92 -9.64 0.17
CA ALA A 65 10.23 -9.69 1.47
C ALA A 65 8.90 -10.48 1.45
N LYS A 66 8.67 -11.28 0.41
CA LYS A 66 7.57 -12.26 0.33
C LYS A 66 8.17 -13.65 0.46
N SER A 67 8.56 -14.02 1.67
CA SER A 67 9.00 -15.37 2.05
C SER A 67 8.12 -15.88 3.19
#